data_AF-A0A5C7XAY4-F1
#
_entry.id   AF-A0A5C7XAY4-F1
#
_cell.length_a   1.000
_cell.length_b   1.000
_cell.length_c   1.000
_cell.angle_alpha   90.00
_cell.angle_beta   90.00
_cell.angle_gamma   90.00
#
_symmetry.space_group_name_H-M   'P 1'
#
loop_
_entity.id
_entity.type
_entity.pdbx_description
1 polymer ?
#
loop_
_entity_poly.entity_id
_entity_poly.type
_entity_poly.pdbx_seq_one_letter_code
_entity_poly.pdbx_strand_id
1 'polypeptide(L)'
;MTATLGQVEIDGDCVVLYRPTGPRELALVEASGFRRWPPRLIDQPIFYPVTNERYAREIATRWNVKDSGVGYVTRFRVPKAYMDLYAVQKVGGSHHTEWWVPAEELAELNDAIVGTIEVIGEYRNALNDTESA
;
A
#
# COMPACT_ATOMS: atom_id res chain seq x y z
N MET A 1 6.38 -9.04 18.41
CA MET A 1 5.07 -8.89 19.11
C MET A 1 4.34 -7.80 18.36
N THR A 2 3.20 -8.12 17.75
CA THR A 2 2.42 -7.15 16.98
C THR A 2 1.40 -6.47 17.89
N ALA A 3 1.36 -5.15 17.90
CA ALA A 3 0.40 -4.35 18.66
C ALA A 3 -0.39 -3.44 17.70
N THR A 4 -1.52 -2.89 18.14
CA THR A 4 -2.32 -1.96 17.31
C THR A 4 -2.54 -0.65 18.06
N LEU A 5 -2.22 0.47 17.42
CA LEU A 5 -2.51 1.82 17.89
C LEU A 5 -3.57 2.43 16.98
N GLY A 6 -4.84 2.40 17.42
CA GLY A 6 -5.96 2.77 16.57
C GLY A 6 -6.14 1.78 15.42
N GLN A 7 -5.87 2.21 14.19
CA GLN A 7 -5.92 1.36 12.97
C GLN A 7 -4.55 0.98 12.42
N VAL A 8 -3.48 1.47 13.06
CA VAL A 8 -2.11 1.23 12.63
C VAL A 8 -1.57 0.01 13.36
N GLU A 9 -1.09 -0.95 12.59
CA GLU A 9 -0.38 -2.12 13.10
C GLU A 9 1.09 -1.76 13.38
N ILE A 10 1.58 -2.20 14.55
CA ILE A 10 2.94 -1.97 15.06
C ILE A 10 3.67 -3.31 15.10
N ASP A 11 4.86 -3.38 14.51
CA ASP A 11 5.75 -4.54 14.54
C ASP A 11 7.13 -4.13 15.07
N GLY A 12 7.37 -4.37 16.36
CA GLY A 12 8.55 -3.85 17.05
C GLY A 12 8.58 -2.32 17.04
N ASP A 13 9.68 -1.74 16.55
CA ASP A 13 9.85 -0.29 16.40
C ASP A 13 9.32 0.23 15.04
N CYS A 14 8.67 -0.62 14.24
CA CYS A 14 8.11 -0.26 12.95
C CYS A 14 6.58 -0.15 13.00
N VAL A 15 6.03 0.65 12.09
CA VAL A 15 4.61 0.57 11.69
C VAL A 15 4.50 -0.26 10.41
N VAL A 16 3.37 -0.95 10.26
CA VAL A 16 3.03 -1.67 9.03
C VAL A 16 2.17 -0.77 8.15
N LEU A 17 2.59 -0.63 6.90
CA LEU A 17 1.91 0.16 5.89
C LEU A 17 1.40 -0.77 4.79
N TYR A 18 0.28 -0.39 4.21
CA TYR A 18 -0.32 -1.12 3.12
C TYR A 18 -0.44 -0.23 1.88
N ARG A 19 -0.23 -0.79 0.70
CA ARG A 19 -0.49 -0.08 -0.55
C ARG A 19 -1.21 -0.99 -1.55
N PRO A 20 -2.44 -0.62 -1.96
CA PRO A 20 -3.07 -1.25 -3.10
C PRO A 20 -2.35 -0.79 -4.38
N THR A 21 -2.05 -1.72 -5.27
CA THR A 21 -1.32 -1.41 -6.51
C THR A 21 -1.91 -2.15 -7.71
N GLY A 22 -1.71 -1.60 -8.90
CA GLY A 22 -2.03 -2.24 -10.16
C GLY A 22 -0.81 -2.96 -10.74
N PRO A 23 -0.98 -3.75 -11.82
CA PRO A 23 0.09 -4.57 -12.36
C PRO A 23 1.29 -3.76 -12.86
N ARG A 24 1.07 -2.55 -13.41
CA ARG A 24 2.15 -1.68 -13.90
C ARG A 24 3.04 -1.13 -12.79
N GLU A 25 2.45 -0.69 -11.68
CA GLU A 25 3.22 -0.18 -10.55
C GLU A 25 3.91 -1.32 -9.80
N LEU A 26 3.24 -2.48 -9.64
CA LEU A 26 3.88 -3.67 -9.06
C LEU A 26 5.11 -4.12 -9.86
N ALA A 27 5.06 -4.12 -11.19
CA ALA A 27 6.22 -4.46 -12.02
C ALA A 27 7.44 -3.53 -11.79
N LEU A 28 7.21 -2.25 -11.47
CA LEU A 28 8.29 -1.32 -11.11
C LEU A 28 8.87 -1.62 -9.72
N VAL A 29 8.01 -2.02 -8.78
CA VAL A 29 8.46 -2.51 -7.46
C VAL A 29 9.29 -3.79 -7.60
N GLU A 30 8.84 -4.73 -8.43
CA GLU A 30 9.57 -5.96 -8.76
C GLU A 30 10.94 -5.67 -9.37
N ALA A 31 11.02 -4.74 -10.33
CA ALA A 31 12.26 -4.31 -10.95
C ALA A 31 13.26 -3.69 -9.95
N SER A 32 12.76 -3.14 -8.84
CA SER A 32 13.59 -2.64 -7.73
C SER A 32 14.05 -3.74 -6.76
N GLY A 33 13.66 -5.00 -6.98
CA GLY A 33 13.87 -6.11 -6.05
C GLY A 33 12.98 -6.02 -4.82
N PHE A 34 11.76 -5.47 -4.97
CA PHE A 34 10.79 -5.25 -3.89
C PHE A 34 11.29 -4.33 -2.77
N ARG A 35 12.16 -3.36 -3.09
CA ARG A 35 12.72 -2.45 -2.08
C ARG A 35 12.25 -1.01 -2.21
N ARG A 36 11.70 -0.62 -3.37
CA ARG A 36 11.37 0.78 -3.64
C ARG A 36 10.06 0.92 -4.38
N TRP A 37 9.28 1.92 -3.98
CA TRP A 37 8.19 2.48 -4.75
C TRP A 37 8.73 3.39 -5.85
N PRO A 38 8.14 3.36 -7.07
CA PRO A 38 8.57 4.23 -8.15
C PRO A 38 8.27 5.71 -7.82
N PRO A 39 9.07 6.66 -8.34
CA PRO A 39 8.79 8.09 -8.20
C PRO A 39 7.38 8.45 -8.66
N ARG A 40 6.75 9.41 -7.97
CA ARG A 40 5.45 9.95 -8.38
C ARG A 40 5.61 10.82 -9.61
N LEU A 41 4.54 10.92 -10.41
CA LEU A 41 4.46 11.90 -11.48
C LEU A 41 4.30 13.32 -10.90
N ILE A 42 4.66 14.33 -11.68
CA ILE A 42 4.65 15.73 -11.21
C ILE A 42 3.26 16.25 -10.81
N ASP A 43 2.21 15.64 -11.36
CA ASP A 43 0.80 15.91 -11.04
C ASP A 43 0.31 15.14 -9.81
N GLN A 44 1.16 14.30 -9.20
CA GLN A 44 0.84 13.47 -8.05
C GLN A 44 1.67 13.91 -6.84
N PRO A 45 1.25 14.97 -6.12
CA PRO A 45 2.07 15.64 -5.11
C PRO A 45 2.31 14.81 -3.84
N ILE A 46 1.57 13.71 -3.68
CA ILE A 46 1.66 12.84 -2.50
C ILE A 46 1.76 11.36 -2.87
N PHE A 47 2.48 10.65 -2.03
CA PHE A 47 2.44 9.20 -1.88
C PHE A 47 1.62 8.87 -0.62
N TYR A 48 0.60 8.02 -0.78
CA TYR A 48 -0.36 7.75 0.30
C TYR A 48 -0.50 6.23 0.54
N PRO A 49 0.27 5.67 1.48
CA PRO A 49 0.02 4.33 1.99
C PRO A 49 -1.16 4.36 2.97
N VAL A 50 -1.98 3.32 2.94
CA VAL A 50 -3.11 3.15 3.87
C VAL A 50 -2.64 2.45 5.15
N THR A 51 -3.34 2.71 6.24
CA THR A 51 -2.94 2.24 7.58
C THR A 51 -3.31 0.78 7.86
N ASN A 52 -4.23 0.21 7.07
CA ASN A 52 -4.79 -1.11 7.35
C ASN A 52 -5.10 -1.91 6.08
N GLU A 53 -4.91 -3.22 6.18
CA GLU A 53 -5.14 -4.18 5.09
C GLU A 53 -6.57 -4.12 4.55
N ARG A 54 -7.56 -3.96 5.44
CA ARG A 54 -8.97 -3.94 5.05
C ARG A 54 -9.24 -2.85 4.02
N TYR A 55 -8.76 -1.63 4.26
CA TYR A 55 -8.92 -0.53 3.33
C TYR A 55 -8.12 -0.77 2.03
N ALA A 56 -6.90 -1.30 2.12
CA ALA A 56 -6.11 -1.66 0.93
C ALA A 56 -6.84 -2.68 0.04
N ARG A 57 -7.45 -3.71 0.64
CA ARG A 57 -8.23 -4.72 -0.08
C ARG A 57 -9.50 -4.15 -0.69
N GLU A 58 -10.22 -3.30 0.05
CA GLU A 58 -11.35 -2.56 -0.52
C GLU A 58 -10.88 -1.78 -1.74
N ILE A 59 -9.67 -1.21 -1.71
CA ILE A 59 -9.15 -0.47 -2.85
C ILE A 59 -8.84 -1.35 -4.05
N ALA A 60 -8.04 -2.39 -3.83
CA ALA A 60 -7.64 -3.32 -4.87
C ALA A 60 -8.84 -3.95 -5.57
N THR A 61 -9.86 -4.37 -4.81
CA THR A 61 -11.04 -5.07 -5.35
C THR A 61 -12.04 -4.13 -6.04
N ARG A 62 -12.26 -2.92 -5.51
CA ARG A 62 -13.33 -2.03 -6.02
C ARG A 62 -12.87 -1.13 -7.15
N TRP A 63 -11.60 -0.73 -7.17
CA TRP A 63 -11.08 0.20 -8.17
C TRP A 63 -10.04 -0.47 -9.09
N ASN A 64 -9.00 -1.11 -8.56
CA ASN A 64 -7.91 -1.64 -9.41
C ASN A 64 -8.35 -2.79 -10.32
N VAL A 65 -9.17 -3.71 -9.81
CA VAL A 65 -9.76 -4.79 -10.62
C VAL A 65 -10.67 -4.22 -11.72
N LYS A 66 -11.41 -3.14 -11.46
CA LYS A 66 -12.26 -2.50 -12.48
C LYS A 66 -11.44 -1.81 -13.57
N ASP A 67 -10.33 -1.20 -13.22
CA ASP A 67 -9.48 -0.45 -14.14
C ASP A 67 -8.57 -1.35 -14.99
N SER A 68 -8.01 -2.40 -14.37
CA SER A 68 -6.92 -3.19 -14.98
C SER A 68 -7.15 -4.70 -14.98
N GLY A 69 -8.30 -5.17 -14.49
CA GLY A 69 -8.64 -6.60 -14.39
C GLY A 69 -8.00 -7.33 -13.20
N VAL A 70 -6.98 -6.75 -12.57
CA VAL A 70 -6.29 -7.29 -11.40
C VAL A 70 -5.92 -6.16 -10.43
N GLY A 71 -5.99 -6.42 -9.13
CA GLY A 71 -5.52 -5.54 -8.08
C GLY A 71 -4.69 -6.31 -7.06
N TYR A 72 -3.64 -5.69 -6.55
CA TYR A 72 -2.78 -6.28 -5.54
C TYR A 72 -2.84 -5.49 -4.26
N VAL A 73 -2.66 -6.17 -3.13
CA VAL A 73 -2.40 -5.54 -1.84
C VAL A 73 -0.97 -5.88 -1.44
N THR A 74 -0.21 -4.83 -1.14
CA THR A 74 1.15 -4.96 -0.63
C THR A 74 1.23 -4.51 0.82
N ARG A 75 2.25 -5.01 1.52
CA ARG A 75 2.61 -4.67 2.90
C ARG A 75 4.08 -4.33 2.97
N PHE A 76 4.44 -3.31 3.74
CA PHE A 76 5.84 -2.97 4.03
C PHE A 76 5.95 -2.32 5.41
N ARG A 77 7.18 -2.25 5.93
CA ARG A 77 7.47 -1.73 7.28
C ARG A 77 8.39 -0.53 7.18
N VAL A 78 8.11 0.47 8.01
CA VAL A 78 8.94 1.67 8.15
C VAL A 78 9.06 2.00 9.64
N PRO A 79 10.20 2.52 10.13
CA PRO A 79 10.35 2.93 11.52
C PRO A 79 9.19 3.83 11.95
N LYS A 80 8.58 3.50 13.09
CA LYS A 80 7.47 4.25 13.65
C LYS A 80 7.85 5.72 13.86
N ALA A 81 9.05 5.98 14.36
CA ALA A 81 9.55 7.34 14.58
C ALA A 81 9.60 8.18 13.29
N TYR A 82 9.85 7.55 12.13
CA TYR A 82 9.80 8.24 10.84
C TYR A 82 8.36 8.54 10.43
N MET A 83 7.46 7.55 10.55
CA MET A 83 6.06 7.75 10.17
C MET A 83 5.27 8.67 11.10
N ASP A 84 5.72 8.86 12.35
CA ASP A 84 5.13 9.81 13.30
C ASP A 84 5.29 11.28 12.86
N LEU A 85 6.15 11.57 11.87
CA LEU A 85 6.27 12.88 11.25
C LEU A 85 5.04 13.25 10.39
N TYR A 86 4.25 12.25 9.97
CA TYR A 86 3.09 12.45 9.10
C TYR A 86 1.79 12.22 9.85
N ALA A 87 0.85 13.15 9.73
CA ALA A 87 -0.47 13.00 10.31
C ALA A 87 -1.29 11.96 9.52
N VAL A 88 -1.92 11.03 10.25
CA VAL A 88 -2.92 10.11 9.67
C VAL A 88 -4.17 10.89 9.30
N GLN A 89 -4.57 10.80 8.04
CA GLN A 89 -5.77 11.39 7.49
C GLN A 89 -6.92 10.39 7.48
N LYS A 90 -8.15 10.86 7.63
CA LYS A 90 -9.37 10.05 7.44
C LYS A 90 -10.12 10.57 6.22
N VAL A 91 -10.20 9.76 5.17
CA VAL A 91 -10.72 10.16 3.85
C VAL A 91 -12.11 9.60 3.54
N GLY A 92 -12.80 9.05 4.55
CA GLY A 92 -14.15 8.52 4.37
C GLY A 92 -14.67 7.83 5.62
N GLY A 93 -14.99 6.54 5.46
CA GLY A 93 -15.46 5.67 6.53
C GLY A 93 -14.48 5.61 7.70
N SER A 94 -14.93 5.06 8.84
CA SER A 94 -14.12 5.02 10.06
C SER A 94 -12.76 4.33 9.88
N HIS A 95 -12.64 3.40 8.94
CA HIS A 95 -11.40 2.67 8.60
C HIS A 95 -10.66 3.14 7.35
N HIS A 96 -11.14 4.20 6.71
CA HIS A 96 -10.49 4.79 5.54
C HIS A 96 -9.45 5.80 6.00
N THR A 97 -8.34 5.28 6.53
CA THR A 97 -7.24 6.10 7.02
C THR A 97 -5.94 5.83 6.26
N GLU A 98 -5.18 6.89 6.04
CA GLU A 98 -3.96 6.91 5.22
C GLU A 98 -2.98 7.98 5.69
N TRP A 99 -1.71 7.81 5.38
CA TRP A 99 -0.71 8.88 5.51
C TRP A 99 -0.58 9.63 4.20
N TRP A 100 -0.24 10.92 4.27
CA TRP A 100 0.14 11.71 3.10
C TRP A 100 1.62 12.08 3.22
N VAL A 101 2.46 11.36 2.48
CA VAL A 101 3.90 11.63 2.36
C VAL A 101 4.11 12.47 1.10
N PRO A 102 4.81 13.62 1.18
CA PRO A 102 5.13 14.42 0.00
C PRO A 102 5.88 13.59 -1.05
N ALA A 103 5.60 13.81 -2.34
CA ALA A 103 6.22 13.07 -3.43
C ALA A 103 7.75 13.22 -3.46
N GLU A 104 8.25 14.40 -3.07
CA GLU A 104 9.66 14.73 -2.93
C GLU A 104 10.36 13.91 -1.82
N GLU A 105 9.62 13.50 -0.79
CA GLU A 105 10.13 12.71 0.35
C GLU A 105 10.01 11.20 0.12
N LEU A 106 9.41 10.75 -0.99
CA LEU A 106 9.26 9.32 -1.30
C LEU A 106 10.61 8.59 -1.41
N ALA A 107 11.67 9.29 -1.84
CA ALA A 107 13.00 8.71 -1.86
C ALA A 107 13.51 8.36 -0.45
N GLU A 108 13.28 9.25 0.52
CA GLU A 108 13.65 9.03 1.92
C GLU A 108 12.78 7.94 2.56
N LEU A 109 11.48 7.93 2.26
CA LEU A 109 10.58 6.87 2.71
C LEU A 109 11.06 5.50 2.20
N ASN A 110 11.48 5.41 0.92
CA ASN A 110 12.02 4.19 0.34
C ASN A 110 13.31 3.73 1.05
N ASP A 111 14.18 4.66 1.42
CA ASP A 111 15.40 4.34 2.18
C ASP A 111 15.08 3.89 3.62
N ALA A 112 13.95 4.33 4.17
CA ALA A 112 13.46 3.92 5.48
C ALA A 112 12.69 2.58 5.48
N ILE A 113 12.44 1.95 4.32
CA ILE A 113 11.77 0.64 4.26
C ILE A 113 12.65 -0.42 4.93
N VAL A 114 12.08 -1.11 5.91
CA VAL A 114 12.71 -2.25 6.60
C VAL A 114 12.28 -3.54 5.93
N GLY A 115 13.25 -4.26 5.38
CA GLY A 115 13.01 -5.53 4.66
C GLY A 115 12.60 -5.28 3.21
N THR A 116 11.49 -5.88 2.79
CA THR A 116 10.96 -5.80 1.43
C THR A 116 9.48 -5.47 1.44
N ILE A 117 8.98 -4.97 0.31
CA ILE A 117 7.56 -4.84 0.01
C ILE A 117 7.02 -6.24 -0.32
N GLU A 118 6.07 -6.70 0.46
CA GLU A 118 5.48 -8.04 0.32
C GLU A 118 4.13 -7.93 -0.38
N VAL A 119 3.88 -8.77 -1.39
CA VAL A 119 2.51 -8.96 -1.93
C VAL A 119 1.78 -9.91 -0.99
N ILE A 120 0.70 -9.44 -0.37
CA ILE A 120 -0.09 -10.21 0.59
C ILE A 120 -1.47 -10.60 0.06
N GLY A 121 -1.84 -10.08 -1.12
CA GLY A 121 -3.10 -10.42 -1.77
C GLY A 121 -3.10 -10.04 -3.24
N GLU A 122 -3.71 -10.91 -4.05
CA GLU A 122 -4.00 -10.71 -5.45
C GLU A 122 -5.49 -10.92 -5.67
N TYR A 123 -6.12 -9.99 -6.37
CA TYR A 123 -7.57 -9.98 -6.59
C TYR A 123 -7.81 -9.81 -8.08
N ARG A 124 -8.66 -10.66 -8.65
CA ARG A 124 -9.08 -10.60 -10.05
C ARG A 124 -10.60 -10.63 -10.11
N ASN A 125 -11.18 -10.10 -11.18
CA ASN A 125 -12.57 -10.44 -11.46
C ASN A 125 -12.65 -11.94 -11.72
N ALA A 126 -13.58 -12.63 -11.06
CA ALA A 126 -13.96 -13.97 -11.47
C ALA A 126 -14.63 -13.83 -12.85
N LEU A 127 -13.85 -13.97 -13.92
CA LEU A 127 -14.41 -14.24 -15.23
C LEU A 127 -14.85 -15.70 -15.21
N ASN A 128 -16.16 -15.90 -15.07
CA ASN A 128 -16.93 -17.10 -15.40
C ASN A 128 -16.09 -18.37 -15.67
N ASP A 129 -15.81 -19.16 -14.63
CA ASP A 129 -15.67 -20.61 -14.77
C ASP A 129 -17.06 -21.23 -15.03
N THR A 130 -17.79 -20.72 -16.03
CA THR A 130 -18.96 -21.40 -16.58
C THR A 130 -18.48 -22.24 -17.75
N GLU A 131 -18.12 -23.47 -17.40
CA GLU A 131 -18.54 -24.66 -18.14
C GLU A 131 -17.96 -24.83 -19.55
N SER A 132 -16.76 -25.43 -19.62
CA SER A 132 -16.48 -26.42 -20.67
C SER A 132 -16.87 -27.79 -20.09
N ALA A 133 -18.16 -28.12 -20.19
CA ALA A 133 -18.67 -29.48 -20.06
C ALA A 133 -19.01 -30.03 -21.45
#